data_AF-A0A139PBA0-F1
#
_entry.id   AF-A0A139PBA0-F1
#
_cell.length_a   1.000
_cell.length_b   1.000
_cell.length_c   1.000
_cell.angle_alpha   90.00
_cell.angle_beta   90.00
_cell.angle_gamma   90.00
#
_symmetry.space_group_name_H-M   'P 1'
#
loop_
_entity.id
_entity.type
_entity.pdbx_description
1 polymer ?
#
loop_
_entity_poly.entity_id
_entity_poly.type
_entity_poly.pdbx_seq_one_letter_code
_entity_poly.pdbx_strand_id
1 'polypeptide(L)'
;MNTSFPQSKYYLDVILSALIFGLSHLILTHRDPISLIIYSLGGLFYALVYRWTKNLKITILCHSFFNFLIYAKPIWIFVYNYVYYNFFR
;
A
#
# COMPACT_ATOMS: atom_id res chain seq x y z
N MET A 1 22.18 -4.21 9.43
CA MET A 1 20.81 -4.76 9.26
C MET A 1 20.79 -5.48 7.92
N ASN A 2 20.98 -6.79 7.94
CA ASN A 2 21.24 -7.58 6.74
C ASN A 2 19.91 -7.82 6.02
N THR A 3 19.73 -7.13 4.89
CA THR A 3 18.57 -7.31 4.00
C THR A 3 18.60 -8.73 3.43
N SER A 4 17.50 -9.49 3.57
CA SER A 4 17.38 -10.88 3.12
C SER A 4 17.68 -11.11 1.63
N PHE A 5 17.75 -10.03 0.83
CA PHE A 5 18.20 -10.06 -0.56
C PHE A 5 18.81 -8.69 -0.91
N PRO A 6 20.15 -8.51 -0.91
CA PRO A 6 20.74 -7.25 -1.33
C PRO A 6 20.52 -7.09 -2.84
N GLN A 7 19.60 -6.19 -3.21
CA GLN A 7 19.36 -5.75 -4.60
C GLN A 7 19.22 -6.89 -5.61
N SER A 8 18.29 -7.83 -5.37
CA SER A 8 17.94 -8.84 -6.37
C SER A 8 17.62 -8.16 -7.71
N LYS A 9 18.34 -8.56 -8.77
CA LYS A 9 18.14 -8.09 -10.16
C LYS A 9 16.70 -8.30 -10.62
N TYR A 10 16.01 -9.29 -10.04
CA TYR A 10 14.66 -9.71 -10.41
C TYR A 10 13.56 -9.20 -9.47
N TYR A 11 13.85 -8.23 -8.59
CA TYR A 11 12.85 -7.69 -7.64
C TYR A 11 12.21 -8.74 -6.73
N LEU A 12 12.85 -9.89 -6.54
CA LEU A 12 12.35 -10.98 -5.69
C LEU A 12 12.19 -10.53 -4.23
N ASP A 13 13.04 -9.61 -3.78
CA ASP A 13 12.94 -8.91 -2.50
C ASP A 13 11.61 -8.16 -2.36
N VAL A 14 11.16 -7.51 -3.43
CA VAL A 14 9.91 -6.74 -3.47
C VAL A 14 8.70 -7.68 -3.51
N ILE A 15 8.73 -8.70 -4.36
CA ILE A 15 7.63 -9.66 -4.52
C ILE A 15 7.43 -10.46 -3.22
N LEU A 16 8.52 -10.96 -2.62
CA LEU A 16 8.45 -11.69 -1.36
C LEU A 16 7.92 -10.80 -0.24
N SER A 17 8.41 -9.56 -0.13
CA SER A 17 7.92 -8.61 0.87
C SER A 17 6.43 -8.30 0.69
N ALA A 18 5.98 -8.13 -0.56
CA ALA A 18 4.58 -7.89 -0.89
C ALA A 18 3.67 -9.07 -0.51
N LEU A 19 4.11 -10.30 -0.78
CA LEU A 19 3.38 -11.52 -0.42
C LEU A 19 3.30 -11.71 1.10
N ILE A 20 4.40 -11.53 1.82
CA ILE A 20 4.41 -11.60 3.30
C ILE A 20 3.49 -10.54 3.88
N PHE A 21 3.53 -9.32 3.33
CA PHE A 21 2.65 -8.24 3.75
C PHE A 21 1.17 -8.57 3.51
N GLY A 22 0.81 -9.05 2.32
CA GLY A 22 -0.55 -9.47 2.00
C GLY A 22 -1.05 -10.64 2.86
N LEU A 23 -0.23 -11.67 3.05
CA LEU A 23 -0.56 -12.83 3.88
C LEU A 23 -0.73 -12.47 5.36
N SER A 24 0.13 -11.60 5.89
CA SER A 24 -0.01 -11.13 7.27
C SER A 24 -1.34 -10.40 7.49
N HIS A 25 -1.77 -9.56 6.54
CA HIS A 25 -3.06 -8.89 6.61
C HIS A 25 -4.24 -9.87 6.47
N LEU A 26 -4.09 -10.91 5.64
CA LEU A 26 -5.12 -11.94 5.48
C LEU A 26 -5.34 -12.72 6.79
N ILE A 27 -4.25 -13.19 7.41
CA ILE A 27 -4.30 -13.96 8.66
C ILE A 27 -4.84 -13.10 9.81
N LEU A 28 -4.35 -11.87 9.95
CA LEU A 28 -4.72 -11.00 11.08
C LEU A 28 -6.15 -10.44 10.96
N THR A 29 -6.66 -10.29 9.74
CA THR A 29 -7.99 -9.68 9.52
C THR A 29 -9.07 -10.71 9.17
N HIS A 30 -8.71 -11.99 8.98
CA HIS A 30 -9.61 -13.08 8.55
C HIS A 30 -10.55 -12.67 7.40
N ARG A 31 -9.98 -12.08 6.34
CA ARG A 31 -10.74 -11.54 5.19
C ARG A 31 -10.71 -12.48 3.98
N ASP A 32 -11.56 -12.19 3.00
CA ASP A 32 -11.66 -12.89 1.72
C ASP A 32 -10.37 -12.91 0.91
N PRO A 33 -10.16 -13.89 0.02
CA PRO A 33 -8.99 -13.97 -0.87
C PRO A 33 -8.85 -12.76 -1.81
N ILE A 34 -9.93 -12.02 -2.07
CA ILE A 34 -9.87 -10.74 -2.81
C ILE A 34 -9.07 -9.69 -2.03
N SER A 35 -9.17 -9.69 -0.70
CA SER A 35 -8.40 -8.79 0.16
C SER A 35 -6.91 -9.11 0.09
N LEU A 36 -6.53 -10.39 -0.09
CA LEU A 36 -5.14 -10.78 -0.28
C LEU A 36 -4.52 -10.06 -1.48
N ILE A 37 -5.23 -9.99 -2.61
CA ILE A 37 -4.76 -9.32 -3.83
C ILE A 37 -4.57 -7.82 -3.55
N ILE A 38 -5.55 -7.17 -2.93
CA ILE A 38 -5.51 -5.73 -2.65
C ILE A 38 -4.36 -5.39 -1.69
N TYR A 39 -4.22 -6.12 -0.58
CA TYR A 39 -3.14 -5.90 0.37
C TYR A 39 -1.77 -6.27 -0.21
N SER A 40 -1.68 -7.30 -1.06
CA SER A 40 -0.43 -7.65 -1.75
C SER A 40 -0.01 -6.56 -2.75
N LEU A 41 -0.95 -5.97 -3.48
CA LEU A 41 -0.67 -4.83 -4.36
C LEU A 41 -0.20 -3.60 -3.57
N GLY A 42 -0.83 -3.31 -2.43
CA GLY A 42 -0.36 -2.27 -1.51
C GLY A 42 1.05 -2.56 -0.98
N GLY A 43 1.30 -3.80 -0.54
CA GLY A 43 2.61 -4.27 -0.10
C GLY A 43 3.70 -4.15 -1.18
N LEU A 44 3.35 -4.44 -2.43
CA LEU A 44 4.23 -4.28 -3.58
C LEU A 44 4.61 -2.82 -3.78
N PHE A 45 3.63 -1.91 -3.71
CA PHE A 45 3.88 -0.48 -3.78
C PHE A 45 4.83 0.00 -2.66
N TYR A 46 4.58 -0.37 -1.41
CA TYR A 46 5.44 0.01 -0.28
C TYR A 46 6.86 -0.55 -0.40
N ALA A 47 7.01 -1.79 -0.87
CA ALA A 47 8.30 -2.42 -1.09
C ALA A 47 9.07 -1.75 -2.24
N LEU A 48 8.40 -1.31 -3.31
CA LEU A 48 9.01 -0.49 -4.36
C LEU A 48 9.47 0.88 -3.84
N VAL A 49 8.62 1.57 -3.09
CA VAL A 49 8.96 2.86 -2.45
C VAL A 49 10.18 2.70 -1.55
N TYR A 50 10.23 1.63 -0.76
CA TYR A 50 11.39 1.32 0.07
C TYR A 50 12.66 1.07 -0.76
N ARG A 51 12.56 0.30 -1.85
CA ARG A 51 13.71 0.01 -2.72
C ARG A 51 14.27 1.27 -3.38
N TRP A 52 13.40 2.19 -3.79
CA TRP A 52 13.81 3.43 -4.44
C TRP A 52 14.40 4.44 -3.45
N THR A 53 13.78 4.61 -2.29
CA THR A 53 14.19 5.62 -1.30
C THR A 53 15.23 5.11 -0.31
N LYS A 54 15.36 3.77 -0.17
CA LYS A 54 16.16 3.07 0.85
C LYS A 54 15.89 3.57 2.27
N ASN A 55 14.72 4.15 2.52
CA ASN A 55 14.38 4.79 3.78
C ASN A 55 13.06 4.28 4.32
N LEU A 56 13.12 3.51 5.41
CA LEU A 56 11.94 2.94 6.07
C LEU A 56 10.95 4.02 6.53
N LYS A 57 11.43 5.21 6.92
CA LYS A 57 10.55 6.30 7.40
C LYS A 57 9.56 6.74 6.33
N ILE A 58 9.99 6.78 5.06
CA ILE A 58 9.13 7.18 3.94
C ILE A 58 8.08 6.10 3.68
N THR A 59 8.48 4.83 3.71
CA THR A 59 7.54 3.70 3.56
C THR A 59 6.47 3.70 4.65
N ILE A 60 6.86 3.94 5.91
CA ILE A 60 5.92 4.02 7.04
C ILE A 60 4.99 5.23 6.88
N LEU A 61 5.53 6.42 6.58
CA LEU A 61 4.72 7.62 6.37
C LEU A 61 3.72 7.42 5.24
N CYS A 62 4.16 6.82 4.13
CA CYS A 62 3.32 6.49 3.00
C CYS A 62 2.19 5.53 3.40
N HIS A 63 2.51 4.46 4.12
CA HIS A 63 1.52 3.51 4.62
C HIS A 63 0.48 4.17 5.55
N SER A 64 0.93 4.99 6.51
CA SER A 64 0.04 5.76 7.38
C SER A 64 -0.85 6.73 6.62
N PHE A 65 -0.33 7.37 5.57
CA PHE A 65 -1.09 8.28 4.72
C PHE A 65 -2.18 7.54 3.94
N PHE A 66 -1.88 6.37 3.36
CA PHE A 66 -2.89 5.55 2.70
C PHE A 66 -4.00 5.09 3.64
N ASN A 67 -3.65 4.67 4.86
CA ASN A 67 -4.64 4.37 5.89
C ASN A 67 -5.52 5.59 6.19
N PHE A 68 -4.92 6.77 6.37
CA PHE A 68 -5.68 8.00 6.59
C PHE A 68 -6.67 8.29 5.44
N LEU A 69 -6.23 8.16 4.18
CA LEU A 69 -7.09 8.37 3.01
C LEU A 69 -8.29 7.43 2.97
N ILE A 70 -8.13 6.17 3.39
CA ILE A 70 -9.23 5.20 3.44
C ILE A 70 -10.26 5.58 4.51
N TYR A 71 -9.81 6.08 5.66
CA TYR A 71 -10.71 6.50 6.74
C TYR A 71 -11.27 7.92 6.55
N ALA A 72 -10.72 8.71 5.63
CA ALA A 72 -11.14 10.07 5.28
C ALA A 72 -12.43 10.13 4.43
N LYS A 73 -13.44 9.29 4.74
CA LYS A 73 -14.77 9.30 4.08
C LYS A 73 -15.38 10.70 3.87
N PRO A 74 -15.40 11.62 4.87
CA PRO A 74 -15.97 12.95 4.66
C PRO A 74 -15.23 13.75 3.58
N ILE A 75 -13.89 13.63 3.49
CA ILE A 75 -13.10 14.32 2.48
C ILE A 75 -13.45 13.82 1.07
N TRP A 76 -13.63 12.51 0.89
CA TRP A 76 -14.05 11.94 -0.39
C TRP A 76 -15.43 12.40 -0.85
N ILE A 77 -16.38 12.56 0.08
CA ILE A 77 -17.71 13.09 -0.22
C ILE A 77 -17.61 14.54 -0.70
N PHE A 78 -16.79 15.36 -0.04
CA PHE A 78 -16.54 16.74 -0.46
C PHE A 78 -15.89 16.82 -1.85
N VAL A 79 -14.85 16.00 -2.10
CA VAL A 79 -14.18 15.94 -3.41
C VAL A 79 -15.15 15.48 -4.51
N TYR A 80 -15.93 14.43 -4.26
CA TYR A 80 -16.94 13.94 -5.20
C TYR A 80 -17.96 15.02 -5.55
N ASN A 81 -18.52 15.69 -4.54
CA ASN A 81 -19.48 16.77 -4.76
C ASN A 81 -18.83 17.93 -5.53
N TYR A 82 -17.62 18.36 -5.17
CA TYR A 82 -16.91 19.42 -5.88
C TYR A 82 -16.72 19.10 -7.36
N VAL A 83 -16.30 17.87 -7.69
CA VAL A 83 -16.11 17.43 -9.08
C VAL A 83 -17.45 17.36 -9.81
N TYR A 84 -18.48 16.78 -9.18
CA TYR A 84 -19.81 16.67 -9.77
C TYR A 84 -20.39 18.04 -10.13
N TYR A 85 -20.32 19.00 -9.22
CA TYR A 85 -20.88 20.35 -9.42
C TYR A 85 -20.12 21.22 -10.42
N ASN A 86 -18.81 21.01 -10.60
CA ASN A 86 -18.01 21.84 -11.51
C ASN A 86 -17.85 21.25 -12.92
N PHE A 87 -17.98 19.92 -13.08
CA PHE A 87 -17.68 19.26 -14.36
C PHE A 87 -18.87 18.48 -14.95
N PHE A 88 -19.88 18.11 -14.16
CA PHE A 88 -20.97 17.23 -14.61
C PHE A 88 -22.37 17.85 -14.49
N ARG A 89 -22.48 19.11 -14.04
CA ARG A 89 -23.69 19.91 -14.02
C ARG A 89 -23.50 21.15 -14.88
#